data_AF-A0A1I6C1V5-F1
#
_entry.id   AF-A0A1I6C1V5-F1
#
_cell.length_a   1.000
_cell.length_b   1.000
_cell.length_c   1.000
_cell.angle_alpha   90.00
_cell.angle_beta   90.00
_cell.angle_gamma   90.00
#
_symmetry.space_group_name_H-M   'P 1'
#
loop_
_entity.id
_entity.type
_entity.pdbx_description
1 polymer ?
#
loop_
_entity_poly.entity_id
_entity_poly.type
_entity_poly.pdbx_seq_one_letter_code
_entity_poly.pdbx_strand_id
1 'polypeptide(L)'
;MNNEAYIDFCFIREDLGGFSSVIDSLLKSMFVNHRLSWYLDEKKIDGGEMVVAEIKGMSTWKSEEEAIVFFEENADELFWEYLQGYKMFIYPASTPGMHAKTSCSSKKSPLLKKESTAGGGCACAGH
;
A
#
# COMPACT_ATOMS: atom_id res chain seq x y z
N MET A 1 15.70 11.76 15.37
CA MET A 1 15.82 12.32 14.01
C MET A 1 14.54 11.99 13.29
N ASN A 2 13.88 13.00 12.72
CA ASN A 2 12.66 12.81 11.95
C ASN A 2 13.06 12.70 10.49
N ASN A 3 12.52 11.70 9.80
CA ASN A 3 12.79 11.43 8.40
C ASN A 3 11.58 11.85 7.58
N GLU A 4 11.81 12.26 6.35
CA GLU A 4 10.71 12.64 5.47
C GLU A 4 10.16 11.37 4.81
N ALA A 5 8.86 11.16 4.96
CA ALA A 5 8.15 10.03 4.41
C ALA A 5 7.19 10.48 3.32
N TYR A 6 7.29 9.83 2.17
CA TYR A 6 6.39 9.96 1.03
C TYR A 6 5.77 8.60 0.77
N ILE A 7 4.45 8.51 0.88
CA ILE A 7 3.73 7.25 0.69
C ILE A 7 2.52 7.51 -0.19
N ASP A 8 2.43 6.79 -1.29
CA ASP A 8 1.28 6.81 -2.19
C ASP A 8 0.55 5.48 -2.07
N PHE A 9 -0.71 5.51 -1.64
CA PHE A 9 -1.58 4.35 -1.66
C PHE A 9 -2.58 4.45 -2.79
N CYS A 10 -2.83 3.33 -3.47
CA CYS A 10 -3.84 3.22 -4.51
C CYS A 10 -4.92 2.24 -4.06
N PHE A 11 -6.13 2.76 -3.87
CA PHE A 11 -7.30 1.99 -3.49
C PHE A 11 -8.27 1.89 -4.66
N ILE A 12 -8.86 0.72 -4.85
CA ILE A 12 -9.92 0.51 -5.84
C ILE A 12 -11.04 -0.31 -5.21
N ARG A 13 -12.27 0.07 -5.49
CA ARG A 13 -13.48 -0.68 -5.12
C ARG A 13 -14.56 -0.59 -6.21
N GLU A 14 -15.63 -1.36 -6.05
CA GLU A 14 -16.84 -1.23 -6.86
C GLU A 14 -17.53 0.13 -6.62
N ASP A 15 -18.21 0.67 -7.65
CA ASP A 15 -18.87 1.99 -7.60
C ASP A 15 -20.03 1.97 -6.59
N LEU A 16 -19.74 2.46 -5.39
CA LEU A 16 -20.64 2.47 -4.24
C LEU A 16 -20.85 3.90 -3.71
N GLY A 17 -20.04 4.85 -4.18
CA GLY A 17 -20.12 6.27 -3.86
C GLY A 17 -19.37 6.63 -2.57
N GLY A 18 -18.78 7.81 -2.55
CA GLY A 18 -18.18 8.40 -1.35
C GLY A 18 -16.90 7.70 -0.89
N PHE A 19 -16.15 7.10 -1.83
CA PHE A 19 -14.97 6.33 -1.50
C PHE A 19 -13.88 7.17 -0.81
N SER A 20 -13.64 8.40 -1.29
CA SER A 20 -12.72 9.35 -0.66
C SER A 20 -12.99 9.56 0.83
N SER A 21 -14.26 9.64 1.24
CA SER A 21 -14.64 9.84 2.65
C SER A 21 -14.32 8.61 3.51
N VAL A 22 -14.48 7.41 2.94
CA VAL A 22 -14.13 6.15 3.62
C VAL A 22 -12.62 6.06 3.80
N ILE A 23 -11.84 6.33 2.75
CA ILE A 23 -10.38 6.33 2.82
C ILE A 23 -9.89 7.40 3.80
N ASP A 24 -10.44 8.62 3.78
CA ASP A 24 -10.08 9.67 4.74
C ASP A 24 -10.27 9.22 6.19
N SER A 25 -11.38 8.55 6.50
CA SER A 25 -11.64 8.02 7.83
C SER A 25 -10.65 6.93 8.23
N LEU A 26 -10.27 6.03 7.30
CA LEU A 26 -9.27 4.99 7.54
C LEU A 26 -7.89 5.60 7.83
N LEU A 27 -7.46 6.57 7.03
CA LEU A 27 -6.18 7.25 7.22
C LEU A 27 -6.16 8.04 8.52
N LYS A 28 -7.27 8.70 8.89
CA LYS A 28 -7.40 9.41 10.18
C LYS A 28 -7.24 8.48 11.38
N SER A 29 -7.84 7.29 11.32
CA SER A 29 -7.72 6.27 12.37
C SER A 29 -6.27 5.82 12.51
N MET A 30 -5.63 5.50 11.38
CA MET A 30 -4.26 4.98 11.32
C MET A 30 -3.20 6.00 11.73
N PHE A 31 -3.36 7.26 11.30
CA PHE A 31 -2.37 8.32 11.49
C PHE A 31 -2.70 9.30 12.62
N VAL A 32 -3.63 8.97 13.52
CA VAL A 32 -4.09 9.86 14.61
C VAL A 32 -2.94 10.44 15.45
N ASN A 33 -1.83 9.71 15.60
CA ASN A 33 -0.67 10.12 16.39
C ASN A 33 0.51 10.66 15.56
N HIS A 34 0.35 10.79 14.23
CA HIS A 34 1.43 11.16 13.33
C HIS A 34 1.21 12.54 12.70
N ARG A 35 2.31 13.30 12.54
CA ARG A 35 2.31 14.59 11.84
C ARG A 35 2.42 14.38 10.32
N LEU A 36 1.47 13.65 9.77
CA LEU A 36 1.37 13.36 8.35
C LEU A 36 0.22 14.16 7.76
N SER A 37 0.43 14.71 6.56
CA SER A 37 -0.61 15.33 5.76
C SER A 37 -0.88 14.42 4.56
N TRP A 38 -2.14 14.20 4.23
CA TRP A 38 -2.50 13.41 3.06
C TRP A 38 -3.44 14.17 2.15
N TYR A 39 -3.34 13.86 0.86
CA TYR A 39 -4.22 14.34 -0.19
C TYR A 39 -4.91 13.14 -0.84
N LEU A 40 -6.22 13.25 -1.07
CA LEU A 40 -7.02 12.19 -1.67
C LEU A 40 -7.44 12.62 -3.06
N ASP A 41 -7.04 11.85 -4.05
CA ASP A 41 -7.44 12.02 -5.44
C ASP A 41 -8.44 10.91 -5.81
N GLU A 42 -9.72 11.27 -5.89
CA GLU A 42 -10.79 10.36 -6.30
C GLU A 42 -10.97 10.38 -7.82
N LYS A 43 -11.00 9.19 -8.41
CA LYS A 43 -11.20 8.97 -9.84
C LYS A 43 -12.23 7.87 -10.06
N LYS A 44 -13.18 8.10 -10.95
CA LYS A 44 -14.08 7.04 -11.43
C LYS A 44 -13.40 6.26 -12.56
N ILE A 45 -13.46 4.95 -12.49
CA ILE A 45 -12.95 4.02 -13.51
C ILE A 45 -14.11 3.16 -14.02
N ASP A 46 -13.97 2.57 -15.20
CA ASP A 46 -15.01 1.69 -15.77
C ASP A 46 -15.23 0.47 -14.86
N GLY A 47 -16.37 0.47 -14.14
CA GLY A 47 -16.75 -0.58 -13.20
C GLY A 47 -16.37 -0.34 -11.74
N GLY A 48 -15.86 0.84 -11.37
CA GLY A 48 -15.49 1.13 -9.99
C GLY A 48 -15.02 2.54 -9.68
N GLU A 49 -14.60 2.73 -8.44
CA GLU A 49 -14.01 3.95 -7.92
C GLU A 49 -12.57 3.68 -7.49
N MET A 50 -11.66 4.56 -7.91
CA MET A 50 -10.26 4.57 -7.54
C MET A 50 -9.99 5.80 -6.66
N VAL A 51 -9.27 5.62 -5.56
CA VAL A 51 -8.79 6.73 -4.74
C VAL A 51 -7.29 6.55 -4.56
N VAL A 52 -6.53 7.59 -4.90
CA VAL A 52 -5.10 7.65 -4.63
C VAL A 52 -4.89 8.55 -3.41
N ALA A 53 -4.27 8.01 -2.37
CA ALA A 53 -3.89 8.77 -1.18
C ALA A 53 -2.40 9.08 -1.21
N GLU A 54 -2.06 10.35 -1.43
CA GLU A 54 -0.68 10.84 -1.33
C GLU A 54 -0.41 11.35 0.07
N ILE A 55 0.38 10.64 0.85
CA ILE A 55 0.77 10.98 2.21
C ILE A 55 2.19 11.54 2.20
N LYS A 56 2.35 12.71 2.81
CA LYS A 56 3.62 13.42 2.93
C LYS A 56 3.77 13.96 4.35
N GLY A 57 4.93 13.75 4.94
CA GLY A 57 5.24 14.40 6.21
C GLY A 57 6.44 13.83 6.94
N MET A 58 6.56 14.25 8.19
CA MET A 58 7.69 13.91 9.05
C MET A 58 7.33 12.68 9.87
N SER A 59 8.02 11.58 9.61
CA SER A 59 7.84 10.32 10.33
C SER A 59 9.02 10.03 11.25
N THR A 60 8.80 9.09 12.17
CA THR A 60 9.86 8.50 13.01
C THR A 60 10.49 7.27 12.38
N TRP A 61 9.97 6.79 11.24
CA TRP A 61 10.45 5.61 10.53
C TRP A 61 11.82 5.88 9.93
N LYS A 62 12.77 4.95 10.09
CA LYS A 62 14.12 5.07 9.54
C LYS A 62 14.26 4.39 8.18
N SER A 63 13.43 3.39 7.93
CA SER A 63 13.40 2.63 6.67
C SER A 63 11.96 2.29 6.27
N GLU A 64 11.81 1.85 5.02
CA GLU A 64 10.53 1.41 4.46
C GLU A 64 9.97 0.21 5.24
N GLU A 65 10.82 -0.71 5.70
CA GLU A 65 10.39 -1.88 6.47
C GLU A 65 9.73 -1.50 7.81
N GLU A 66 10.23 -0.47 8.50
CA GLU A 66 9.60 0.01 9.74
C GLU A 66 8.22 0.63 9.47
N ALA A 67 8.06 1.33 8.34
CA ALA A 67 6.77 1.87 7.95
C ALA A 67 5.76 0.76 7.62
N ILE A 68 6.21 -0.31 6.93
CA ILE A 68 5.37 -1.48 6.61
C ILE A 68 4.86 -2.14 7.90
N VAL A 69 5.75 -2.42 8.85
CA VAL A 69 5.34 -3.03 10.15
C VAL A 69 4.32 -2.15 10.85
N PHE A 70 4.50 -0.83 10.84
CA PHE A 70 3.53 0.09 11.40
C PHE A 70 2.15 -0.03 10.72
N PHE A 71 2.09 -0.12 9.39
CA PHE A 71 0.83 -0.32 8.68
C PHE A 71 0.20 -1.67 9.03
N GLU A 72 0.98 -2.75 9.11
CA GLU A 72 0.47 -4.07 9.49
C GLU A 72 -0.14 -4.08 10.90
N GLU A 73 0.43 -3.31 11.84
CA GLU A 73 -0.06 -3.25 13.22
C GLU A 73 -1.24 -2.26 13.43
N ASN A 74 -1.36 -1.23 12.59
CA ASN A 74 -2.32 -0.13 12.80
C ASN A 74 -3.41 -0.03 11.73
N ALA A 75 -3.25 -0.67 10.58
CA ALA A 75 -4.25 -0.63 9.52
C ALA A 75 -5.37 -1.65 9.75
N ASP A 76 -6.61 -1.19 9.62
CA ASP A 76 -7.80 -2.04 9.64
C ASP A 76 -7.83 -3.03 8.46
N GLU A 77 -8.53 -4.16 8.61
CA GLU A 77 -8.66 -5.17 7.55
C GLU A 77 -9.22 -4.59 6.24
N LEU A 78 -10.16 -3.64 6.34
CA LEU A 78 -10.76 -2.95 5.19
C LEU A 78 -9.72 -2.17 4.36
N PHE A 79 -8.67 -1.65 5.00
CA PHE A 79 -7.60 -0.96 4.30
C PHE A 79 -6.92 -1.90 3.31
N TRP A 80 -6.62 -3.12 3.76
CA TRP A 80 -5.96 -4.15 2.94
C TRP A 80 -6.87 -4.72 1.86
N GLU A 81 -8.18 -4.81 2.11
CA GLU A 81 -9.14 -5.24 1.09
C GLU A 81 -9.21 -4.28 -0.09
N TYR A 82 -9.15 -2.97 0.17
CA TYR A 82 -9.23 -1.95 -0.89
C TYR A 82 -7.89 -1.67 -1.56
N LEU A 83 -6.78 -1.96 -0.87
CA LEU A 83 -5.44 -1.64 -1.34
C LEU A 83 -5.05 -2.51 -2.55
N GLN A 84 -4.87 -1.87 -3.71
CA GLN A 84 -4.38 -2.54 -4.92
C GLN A 84 -2.87 -2.42 -5.07
N GLY A 85 -2.28 -1.38 -4.49
CA GLY A 85 -0.84 -1.17 -4.51
C GLY A 85 -0.44 0.04 -3.68
N TYR A 86 0.82 0.05 -3.27
CA TYR A 86 1.41 1.15 -2.55
C TYR A 86 2.80 1.43 -3.09
N LYS A 87 3.26 2.66 -2.89
CA LYS A 87 4.60 3.10 -3.19
C LYS A 87 5.07 3.94 -2.02
N MET A 88 6.21 3.61 -1.43
CA MET A 88 6.73 4.38 -0.31
C MET A 88 8.19 4.76 -0.55
N PHE A 89 8.59 5.89 0.04
CA PHE A 89 9.95 6.38 0.06
C PHE A 89 10.20 7.04 1.42
N ILE A 90 11.19 6.53 2.14
CA ILE A 90 11.67 7.14 3.39
C ILE A 90 13.03 7.78 3.10
N TYR A 91 13.08 9.10 3.19
CA TYR A 91 14.33 9.85 3.06
C TYR A 91 14.88 10.14 4.45
N PRO A 92 16.04 9.54 4.82
CA PRO A 92 16.68 9.89 6.08
C PRO A 92 17.04 11.37 6.05
N ALA A 93 16.76 12.09 7.15
CA ALA A 93 17.21 13.46 7.31
C ALA A 93 18.74 13.47 7.23
N SER A 94 19.25 13.87 6.06
CA SER A 94 20.66 13.73 5.74
C SER A 94 21.50 14.52 6.73
N THR A 95 22.33 13.83 7.50
CA THR A 95 23.60 14.43 7.93
C THR A 95 24.40 14.74 6.66
N PRO A 96 24.88 15.98 6.46
CA PRO A 96 25.61 16.33 5.26
C PRO A 96 26.88 15.46 5.16
N GLY A 97 26.93 14.60 4.15
CA GLY A 97 28.13 13.87 3.77
C GLY A 97 28.09 12.35 4.02
N MET A 98 27.17 11.63 3.37
CA MET A 98 27.47 10.26 2.92
C MET A 98 26.46 9.78 1.88
N HIS A 99 26.97 9.39 0.71
CA HIS A 99 26.21 8.73 -0.35
C HIS A 99 25.70 7.37 0.15
N ALA A 100 24.49 7.32 0.72
CA ALA A 100 23.80 6.06 0.96
C ALA A 100 23.23 5.57 -0.38
N LYS A 101 23.91 4.60 -0.98
CA LYS A 101 23.40 3.82 -2.11
C LYS A 101 22.26 2.96 -1.58
N THR A 102 21.02 3.41 -1.65
CA THR A 102 19.85 2.55 -1.38
C THR A 102 19.69 1.60 -2.55
N SER A 103 20.10 0.35 -2.33
CA SER A 103 19.81 -0.78 -3.20
C SER A 103 18.30 -0.96 -3.27
N CYS A 104 17.72 -0.51 -4.38
CA CYS A 104 16.36 -0.80 -4.80
C CYS A 104 16.19 -2.33 -4.85
N SER A 105 15.67 -2.93 -3.79
CA SER A 105 15.33 -4.34 -3.75
C SER A 105 13.84 -4.43 -4.01
N SER A 106 13.47 -4.51 -5.29
CA SER A 106 12.12 -4.84 -5.73
C SER A 106 11.76 -6.23 -5.20
N LYS A 107 11.22 -6.31 -3.97
CA LYS A 107 10.51 -7.51 -3.52
C LYS A 107 9.15 -7.51 -4.19
N LYS A 108 9.07 -8.27 -5.29
CA LYS A 108 7.81 -8.77 -5.86
C LYS A 108 7.00 -9.41 -4.73
N SER A 109 5.83 -8.87 -4.44
CA SER A 109 4.81 -9.52 -3.63
C SER A 109 4.46 -10.90 -4.23
N PRO A 110 4.54 -12.00 -3.47
CA PRO A 110 4.02 -13.28 -3.90
C PRO A 110 2.57 -13.41 -3.41
N LEU A 111 1.60 -12.97 -4.22
CA LEU A 111 0.19 -13.28 -3.99
C LEU A 111 -0.42 -13.83 -5.28
N LEU A 112 -1.18 -14.92 -5.09
CA LEU A 112 -1.96 -15.69 -6.05
C LEU A 112 -1.20 -16.73 -6.90
N LYS A 113 -0.96 -17.89 -6.28
CA LYS A 113 -1.34 -19.16 -6.91
C LYS A 113 -2.56 -19.71 -6.16
N LYS A 114 -3.75 -19.34 -6.61
CA LYS A 114 -4.94 -20.15 -6.39
C LYS A 114 -4.80 -21.36 -7.29
N GLU A 115 -4.43 -22.51 -6.72
CA GLU A 115 -4.59 -23.79 -7.42
C GLU A 115 -6.08 -24.08 -7.52
N SER A 116 -6.63 -23.75 -8.68
CA SER A 116 -7.94 -24.20 -9.14
C SER A 116 -7.71 -25.52 -9.86
N THR A 117 -7.87 -26.63 -9.14
CA THR A 117 -7.87 -27.97 -9.76
C THR A 117 -9.30 -28.46 -9.86
N ALA A 118 -10.01 -27.91 -10.85
CA ALA A 118 -11.23 -28.51 -11.37
C ALA A 118 -10.91 -29.21 -12.70
N GLY A 119 -11.11 -30.53 -12.71
CA GLY A 119 -11.59 -31.30 -13.86
C GLY A 119 -10.72 -31.38 -15.12
N GLY A 120 -10.38 -32.61 -15.51
CA GLY A 120 -9.96 -32.89 -16.89
C GLY A 120 -9.17 -34.17 -16.99
N GLY A 121 -9.85 -35.25 -17.42
CA GLY A 121 -9.27 -36.57 -17.55
C GLY A 121 -8.11 -36.67 -18.53
N CYS A 122 -7.36 -37.74 -18.39
CA CYS A 122 -6.46 -38.22 -19.43
C CYS A 122 -6.68 -39.72 -19.62
N ALA A 123 -6.97 -40.07 -20.87
CA ALA A 123 -7.05 -41.42 -21.38
C ALA A 123 -5.66 -42.04 -21.52
N CYS A 124 -5.66 -43.37 -21.74
CA CYS A 124 -4.76 -44.18 -22.58
C CYS A 124 -4.07 -45.37 -21.87
N ALA A 125 -4.60 -46.55 -22.22
CA ALA A 125 -3.94 -47.69 -22.87
C ALA A 125 -2.78 -48.45 -22.17
N GLY A 126 -2.97 -49.77 -22.09
CA GLY A 126 -1.95 -50.75 -22.47
C GLY A 126 -1.42 -51.66 -21.35
N HIS A 127 -1.98 -52.87 -21.22
CA HIS A 127 -1.36 -54.12 -21.69
C HIS A 127 -2.40 -55.25 -21.64
#